data_AF-A0A0A2CTY1-F1
#
_entry.id   AF-A0A0A2CTY1-F1
#
_cell.length_a   1.000
_cell.length_b   1.000
_cell.length_c   1.000
_cell.angle_alpha   90.00
_cell.angle_beta   90.00
_cell.angle_gamma   90.00
#
_symmetry.space_group_name_H-M   'P 1'
#
loop_
_entity.id
_entity.type
_entity.pdbx_description
1 polymer ?
#
loop_
_entity_poly.entity_id
_entity_poly.type
_entity_poly.pdbx_seq_one_letter_code
_entity_poly.pdbx_strand_id
1 'polypeptide(L)' 'MTTLTTAKEKLCRSMLSKVGIYEKMLLAAQEDKDTETVKHLYQQHTHLMNRLERLLCS' A
#
# COMPACT_ATOMS: atom_id res chain seq x y z
N MET A 1 14.83 23.13 -5.08
CA MET A 1 13.46 22.57 -4.92
C MET A 1 13.19 21.30 -5.73
N THR A 2 14.21 20.67 -6.34
CA THR A 2 14.03 19.53 -7.27
C THR A 2 14.33 18.16 -6.65
N THR A 3 15.25 18.07 -5.70
CA THR A 3 15.62 16.80 -5.04
C THR A 3 14.58 16.29 -4.06
N LEU A 4 13.89 17.18 -3.34
CA LEU A 4 12.86 16.82 -2.36
C LEU A 4 11.62 16.23 -3.05
N THR A 5 11.22 16.81 -4.20
CA THR A 5 10.11 16.32 -5.02
C THR A 5 10.42 14.96 -5.64
N THR A 6 11.62 14.77 -6.22
CA THR A 6 12.01 13.46 -6.76
C THR A 6 12.10 12.37 -5.69
N ALA A 7 12.53 12.70 -4.46
CA ALA A 7 12.53 11.76 -3.35
C ALA A 7 11.11 11.36 -2.92
N LYS A 8 10.19 12.33 -2.82
CA LYS A 8 8.77 12.08 -2.54
C LYS A 8 8.13 11.21 -3.64
N GLU A 9 8.37 11.51 -4.91
CA GLU A 9 7.86 10.73 -6.04
C GLU A 9 8.33 9.27 -6.03
N LYS A 10 9.62 9.03 -5.77
CA LYS A 10 10.17 7.67 -5.64
C LYS A 10 9.51 6.90 -4.49
N LEU A 11 9.31 7.56 -3.35
CA LEU A 11 8.63 6.95 -2.19
C LEU A 11 7.17 6.63 -2.52
N CYS A 12 6.43 7.57 -3.10
CA CYS A 12 5.04 7.36 -3.52
C CYS A 12 4.92 6.20 -4.52
N ARG A 13 5.79 6.14 -5.53
CA ARG A 13 5.81 5.03 -6.49
C ARG A 13 6.09 3.69 -5.81
N SER A 14 7.07 3.62 -4.92
CA SER A 14 7.38 2.41 -4.16
C SER A 14 6.21 1.95 -3.28
N MET A 15 5.53 2.90 -2.64
CA MET A 15 4.34 2.60 -1.83
C MET A 15 3.17 2.13 -2.69
N LEU A 16 2.88 2.78 -3.81
CA LEU A 16 1.85 2.34 -4.76
C LEU A 16 2.14 0.93 -5.30
N SER A 17 3.40 0.60 -5.58
CA SER A 17 3.76 -0.78 -5.95
C SER A 17 3.47 -1.79 -4.85
N LYS A 18 3.68 -1.42 -3.57
CA LYS A 18 3.30 -2.28 -2.44
C LYS A 18 1.78 -2.43 -2.31
N VAL A 19 1.00 -1.36 -2.51
CA VAL A 19 -0.48 -1.42 -2.53
C VAL A 19 -0.94 -2.51 -3.52
N GLY A 20 -0.46 -2.45 -4.77
CA GLY A 20 -0.84 -3.43 -5.79
C GLY A 20 -0.41 -4.87 -5.48
N ILE A 21 0.64 -5.07 -4.67
CA ILE A 21 1.02 -6.41 -4.18
C ILE A 21 0.00 -6.89 -3.13
N TYR A 22 -0.36 -6.03 -2.18
CA TYR A 22 -1.36 -6.36 -1.15
C TYR A 22 -2.73 -6.65 -1.75
N GLU A 23 -3.16 -5.91 -2.79
CA GLU A 23 -4.41 -6.18 -3.51
C GLU A 23 -4.42 -7.58 -4.14
N LYS A 24 -3.32 -7.99 -4.78
CA LYS A 24 -3.19 -9.34 -5.35
C LYS A 24 -3.22 -10.42 -4.27
N MET A 25 -2.53 -10.21 -3.16
CA MET A 25 -2.54 -11.14 -2.03
C MET A 25 -3.92 -11.24 -1.38
N LEU A 26 -4.66 -10.13 -1.31
CA LEU A 26 -6.04 -10.12 -0.81
C LEU A 26 -6.97 -10.93 -1.69
N LEU A 27 -6.87 -10.78 -3.02
CA LEU A 27 -7.64 -11.58 -3.96
C LEU A 27 -7.35 -13.08 -3.79
N ALA A 28 -6.07 -13.47 -3.75
CA ALA A 28 -5.69 -14.87 -3.54
C ALA A 28 -6.21 -15.43 -2.20
N ALA A 29 -6.04 -14.67 -1.10
CA ALA A 29 -6.53 -15.10 0.22
C ALA A 29 -8.06 -15.17 0.29
N GLN A 30 -8.77 -14.33 -0.46
CA GLN A 30 -10.23 -14.42 -0.59
C GLN A 30 -10.67 -15.66 -1.37
N GLU A 31 -9.96 -16.01 -2.45
CA GLU A 31 -10.19 -17.24 -3.21
C GLU A 31 -9.97 -18.49 -2.33
N ASP A 32 -8.92 -18.48 -1.51
CA ASP A 32 -8.58 -19.56 -0.57
C ASP A 32 -9.47 -19.57 0.70
N LYS A 33 -10.36 -18.59 0.86
CA LYS A 33 -11.20 -18.38 2.05
C LYS A 33 -10.40 -18.27 3.36
N ASP A 34 -9.13 -17.84 3.27
CA ASP A 34 -8.28 -17.60 4.44
C ASP A 34 -8.63 -16.25 5.08
N THR A 35 -9.67 -16.27 5.91
CA THR A 35 -10.21 -15.06 6.55
C THR A 35 -9.23 -14.38 7.50
N GLU A 36 -8.28 -15.11 8.09
CA GLU A 36 -7.28 -14.54 8.99
C GLU A 36 -6.25 -13.74 8.19
N THR A 37 -5.75 -14.33 7.10
CA THR A 37 -4.84 -13.65 6.16
C THR A 37 -5.52 -12.47 5.50
N VAL A 38 -6.79 -12.58 5.07
CA VAL A 38 -7.54 -11.43 4.52
C VAL A 38 -7.60 -10.29 5.53
N LYS A 39 -7.95 -10.55 6.80
CA LYS A 39 -8.02 -9.52 7.83
C LYS A 39 -6.65 -8.86 8.05
N HIS A 40 -5.58 -9.65 8.12
CA HIS A 40 -4.24 -9.12 8.29
C HIS A 40 -3.81 -8.24 7.11
N LEU A 41 -4.01 -8.71 5.87
CA LEU A 41 -3.67 -7.99 4.66
C LEU A 41 -4.48 -6.69 4.52
N TYR A 42 -5.77 -6.68 4.87
CA TYR A 42 -6.59 -5.47 4.86
C TYR A 42 -6.07 -4.40 5.84
N GLN A 43 -5.63 -4.81 7.03
CA GLN A 43 -5.03 -3.88 8.00
C GLN A 43 -3.73 -3.26 7.46
N GLN A 44 -2.86 -4.08 6.86
CA GLN A 44 -1.61 -3.61 6.25
C GLN A 44 -1.88 -2.68 5.07
N HIS A 45 -2.82 -3.04 4.20
CA HIS A 45 -3.24 -2.23 3.07
C HIS A 45 -3.76 -0.85 3.51
N THR A 46 -4.64 -0.81 4.51
CA THR A 46 -5.19 0.44 5.07
C THR A 46 -4.10 1.32 5.67
N HIS A 47 -3.18 0.74 6.44
CA HIS A 47 -2.06 1.48 7.01
C HIS A 47 -1.19 2.11 5.92
N LEU A 48 -0.95 1.37 4.84
CA LEU A 48 -0.11 1.83 3.73
C LEU A 48 -0.78 2.96 2.94
N MET A 49 -2.09 2.88 2.71
CA MET A 49 -2.88 3.94 2.09
C MET A 49 -2.90 5.23 2.92
N ASN A 50 -3.14 5.12 4.23
CA ASN A 50 -3.11 6.28 5.14
C ASN A 50 -1.73 6.96 5.16
N ARG A 51 -0.66 6.17 5.09
CA ARG A 51 0.71 6.70 5.03
C ARG A 51 1.00 7.37 3.69
N LEU A 52 0.45 6.85 2.58
CA LEU A 52 0.57 7.45 1.26
C LEU A 52 -0.18 8.79 1.19
N GLU A 53 -1.41 8.84 1.70
CA GLU A 53 -2.21 10.07 1.79
C GLU A 53 -1.42 11.16 2.53
N ARG A 54 -0.87 10.84 3.71
CA ARG A 54 -0.04 11.78 4.47
C ARG A 54 1.16 12.30 3.67
N LEU A 55 1.82 11.45 2.88
CA LEU A 55 2.97 11.85 2.05
C LEU A 55 2.59 12.76 0.88
N LEU A 56 1.37 12.61 0.34
CA LEU A 56 0.85 13.42 -0.76
C LEU A 56 0.28 14.76 -0.29
N CYS A 57 -0.32 14.78 0.90
CA CYS A 57 -0.93 15.97 1.50
C CYS A 57 0.03 16.80 2.37
N SER A 58 1.26 16.33 2.60
CA SER A 58 2.36 17.07 3.25
C SER A 58 3.38 17.58 2.24
#